data_AF-V5HAI5-F1
#
_entry.id   AF-V5HAI5-F1
#
_cell.length_a   1.000
_cell.length_b   1.000
_cell.length_c   1.000
_cell.angle_alpha   90.00
_cell.angle_beta   90.00
_cell.angle_gamma   90.00
#
_symmetry.space_group_name_H-M   'P 1'
#
loop_
_entity.id
_entity.type
_entity.pdbx_description
1 polymer ?
#
loop_
_entity_poly.entity_id
_entity_poly.type
_entity_poly.pdbx_seq_one_letter_code
_entity_poly.pdbx_strand_id
1 'polypeptide(L)'
;EALHLAHLMSSHGYFFPIDDHMLTVKADGTFYRFQTPYFWPSNCWEPENTDYAVYLCKRTMQNKTRLELADYEAENLARLQKMFSRKWEFIFMQAEAQAKVDKKRDKLERKVLDSQERAFWDVHRPVPGCVNTTEIDIKKACRMNKPIKSAKHMQCAVPGGRISPSVSEGDLNAPLEALKQEIEKLKSRLDRRNVKISKVSESYLSYFEQYQEYDPFISTPEPSNPWISDSTDFWELEKQTKDIPARRVRRWAFS
;
A
#
# COMPACT_ATOMS: atom_id res chain seq x y z
N GLU A 1 -10.58 7.39 12.07
CA GLU A 1 -10.50 6.92 10.67
C GLU A 1 -10.05 8.01 9.70
N ALA A 2 -10.76 9.14 9.56
CA ALA A 2 -10.39 10.20 8.62
C ALA A 2 -8.94 10.69 8.76
N LEU A 3 -8.48 10.92 9.99
CA LEU A 3 -7.09 11.30 10.28
C LEU A 3 -6.08 10.23 9.81
N HIS A 4 -6.41 8.95 9.96
CA HIS A 4 -5.54 7.85 9.52
C HIS A 4 -5.48 7.78 7.99
N LEU A 5 -6.61 7.93 7.29
CA LEU A 5 -6.63 8.02 5.84
C LEU A 5 -5.79 9.20 5.33
N ALA A 6 -5.93 10.37 5.97
CA ALA A 6 -5.13 11.55 5.64
C ALA A 6 -3.63 11.29 5.86
N HIS A 7 -3.24 10.63 6.95
CA HIS A 7 -1.86 10.19 7.17
C HIS A 7 -1.35 9.30 6.04
N LEU A 8 -2.13 8.31 5.62
CA LEU A 8 -1.74 7.41 4.52
C LEU A 8 -1.57 8.19 3.21
N MET A 9 -2.46 9.13 2.91
CA MET A 9 -2.31 9.97 1.71
C MET A 9 -1.06 10.85 1.77
N SER A 10 -0.75 11.41 2.95
CA SER A 10 0.47 12.22 3.13
C SER A 10 1.73 11.37 3.04
N SER A 11 1.75 10.18 3.64
CA SER A 11 2.89 9.27 3.62
C SER A 11 3.22 8.77 2.20
N HIS A 12 2.22 8.70 1.31
CA HIS A 12 2.41 8.41 -0.11
C HIS A 12 2.74 9.65 -0.94
N GLY A 13 2.91 10.82 -0.33
CA GLY A 13 3.37 12.03 -1.00
C GLY A 13 2.32 12.77 -1.82
N TYR A 14 1.02 12.58 -1.58
CA TYR A 14 -0.02 13.38 -2.27
C TYR A 14 -0.12 14.81 -1.73
N PHE A 15 0.15 14.99 -0.45
CA PHE A 15 0.34 16.27 0.20
C PHE A 15 1.29 16.11 1.39
N PHE A 16 1.92 17.20 1.82
CA PHE A 16 3.02 17.14 2.79
C PHE A 16 3.01 18.35 3.73
N PRO A 17 3.47 18.20 4.99
CA PRO A 17 3.65 19.33 5.89
C PRO A 17 4.77 20.24 5.37
N ILE A 18 4.56 21.55 5.44
CA ILE A 18 5.49 22.51 4.81
C ILE A 18 6.83 22.58 5.55
N ASP A 19 6.81 22.43 6.87
CA ASP A 19 7.93 22.71 7.77
C ASP A 19 8.52 21.44 8.45
N ASP A 20 8.10 20.24 8.02
CA ASP A 20 8.53 18.97 8.62
C ASP A 20 8.87 17.96 7.50
N HIS A 21 9.88 17.12 7.73
CA HIS A 21 10.26 16.00 6.87
C HIS A 21 9.40 14.75 7.13
N MET A 22 8.77 14.66 8.30
CA MET A 22 7.86 13.56 8.60
C MET A 22 6.51 13.76 7.89
N LEU A 23 6.20 12.91 6.92
CA LEU A 23 4.96 12.94 6.15
C LEU A 23 3.73 12.44 6.95
N THR A 24 3.40 13.17 8.02
CA THR A 24 2.33 12.87 8.98
C THR A 24 1.30 14.00 9.04
N VAL A 25 0.07 13.67 9.43
CA VAL A 25 -1.05 14.62 9.46
C VAL A 25 -1.43 14.94 10.91
N LYS A 26 -1.34 16.20 11.30
CA LYS A 26 -1.66 16.65 12.66
C LYS A 26 -2.97 17.43 12.64
N ALA A 27 -3.80 17.21 13.65
CA ALA A 27 -5.08 17.89 13.84
C ALA A 27 -4.93 19.14 14.73
N ASP A 28 -3.90 19.95 14.46
CA ASP A 28 -3.42 21.04 15.33
C ASP A 28 -3.21 22.39 14.60
N GLY A 29 -3.67 22.49 13.34
CA GLY A 29 -3.47 23.68 12.51
C GLY A 29 -2.15 23.72 11.73
N THR A 30 -1.37 22.63 11.74
CA THR A 30 -0.19 22.47 10.86
C THR A 30 -0.54 22.74 9.39
N PHE A 31 0.33 23.47 8.68
CA PHE A 31 0.12 23.78 7.27
C PHE A 31 0.63 22.67 6.35
N TYR A 32 -0.20 22.34 5.35
CA TYR A 32 0.07 21.32 4.34
C TYR A 32 0.04 21.92 2.94
N ARG A 33 0.71 21.25 2.00
CA ARG A 33 0.71 21.60 0.57
C ARG A 33 0.46 20.37 -0.28
N PHE A 34 -0.35 20.52 -1.34
CA PHE A 34 -0.51 19.47 -2.34
C PHE A 34 0.75 19.28 -3.17
N GLN A 35 1.04 18.02 -3.46
CA GLN A 35 2.11 17.64 -4.37
C GLN A 35 1.69 17.85 -5.83
N THR A 36 2.66 18.19 -6.68
CA THR A 36 2.44 18.26 -8.12
C THR A 36 2.20 16.85 -8.70
N PRO A 37 1.26 16.67 -9.65
CA PRO A 37 1.02 15.37 -10.29
C PRO A 37 2.25 14.72 -10.92
N TYR A 38 3.25 15.53 -11.29
CA TYR A 38 4.54 15.02 -11.77
C TYR A 38 5.22 14.09 -10.75
N PHE A 39 5.13 14.40 -9.46
CA PHE A 39 5.75 13.63 -8.38
C PHE A 39 4.81 12.60 -7.74
N TRP A 40 3.63 12.34 -8.32
CA TRP A 40 2.73 11.33 -7.77
C TRP A 40 3.29 9.91 -7.91
N PRO A 41 3.05 9.02 -6.92
CA PRO A 41 3.47 7.62 -6.98
C PRO A 41 2.92 6.84 -8.19
N SER A 42 1.78 7.27 -8.74
CA SER A 42 1.17 6.68 -9.94
C SER A 42 2.04 6.77 -11.19
N ASN A 43 3.06 7.62 -11.19
CA ASN A 43 4.04 7.72 -12.27
C ASN A 43 5.14 6.65 -12.16
N CYS A 44 5.07 5.75 -11.17
CA CYS A 44 5.99 4.63 -10.97
C CYS A 44 7.46 5.06 -10.90
N TRP A 45 7.73 6.10 -10.11
CA TRP A 45 9.08 6.59 -9.90
C TRP A 45 9.99 5.55 -9.24
N GLU A 46 11.17 5.34 -9.82
CA GLU A 46 12.26 4.56 -9.24
C GLU A 46 13.54 5.42 -9.21
N PRO A 47 13.60 6.46 -8.35
CA PRO A 47 14.69 7.43 -8.40
C PRO A 47 16.02 6.82 -7.94
N GLU A 48 17.06 7.06 -8.74
CA GLU A 48 18.38 6.48 -8.50
C GLU A 48 19.14 7.24 -7.40
N ASN A 49 20.21 6.61 -6.91
CA ASN A 49 21.12 7.28 -5.97
C ASN A 49 21.85 8.47 -6.60
N THR A 50 22.05 8.47 -7.93
CA THR A 50 22.63 9.60 -8.67
C THR A 50 21.72 10.83 -8.58
N ASP A 51 20.41 10.65 -8.78
CA ASP A 51 19.42 11.73 -8.70
C ASP A 51 19.37 12.33 -7.29
N TYR A 52 19.40 11.49 -6.26
CA TYR A 52 19.41 11.94 -4.87
C TYR A 52 20.69 12.71 -4.53
N ALA A 53 21.85 12.29 -5.06
CA ALA A 53 23.11 12.99 -4.89
C ALA A 53 23.06 14.39 -5.54
N VAL A 54 22.47 14.51 -6.73
CA VAL A 54 22.26 15.81 -7.41
C VAL A 54 21.36 16.71 -6.56
N TYR A 55 20.25 16.18 -6.03
CA TYR A 55 19.33 16.93 -5.17
C TYR A 55 20.01 17.47 -3.90
N LEU A 56 20.70 16.60 -3.15
CA LEU A 56 21.39 17.00 -1.92
C LEU A 56 22.52 18.00 -2.22
N CYS A 57 23.31 17.76 -3.27
CA CYS A 57 24.35 18.69 -3.72
C CYS A 57 23.74 20.05 -4.11
N LYS A 58 22.62 20.08 -4.82
CA LYS A 58 21.93 21.32 -5.19
C LYS A 58 21.47 22.10 -3.95
N ARG A 59 21.00 21.42 -2.91
CA ARG A 59 20.56 22.04 -1.66
C ARG A 59 21.69 22.71 -0.89
N THR A 60 22.85 22.06 -0.78
CA THR A 60 24.02 22.65 -0.09
C THR A 60 24.52 23.91 -0.78
N MET A 61 24.32 24.05 -2.10
CA MET A 61 24.73 25.23 -2.86
C MET A 61 23.85 26.46 -2.67
N GLN A 62 22.67 26.33 -2.05
CA GLN A 62 21.72 27.45 -1.94
C GLN A 62 22.01 28.40 -0.77
N ASN A 63 22.81 28.00 0.22
CA ASN A 63 23.18 28.80 1.40
C ASN A 63 21.97 29.49 2.07
N LYS A 64 20.90 28.72 2.33
CA LYS A 64 19.69 29.18 3.04
C LYS A 64 19.35 28.21 4.16
N THR A 65 19.07 28.72 5.35
CA THR A 65 18.75 27.90 6.53
C THR A 65 17.59 26.92 6.30
N ARG A 66 16.51 27.34 5.62
CA ARG A 66 15.38 26.45 5.24
C ARG A 66 15.79 25.25 4.35
N LEU A 67 16.94 25.32 3.69
CA LEU A 67 17.43 24.29 2.77
C LEU A 67 18.66 23.55 3.32
N GLU A 68 19.11 23.88 4.54
CA GLU A 68 20.15 23.14 5.23
C GLU A 68 19.77 21.67 5.31
N LEU A 69 20.77 20.81 5.17
CA LEU A 69 20.56 19.37 5.25
C LEU A 69 20.32 18.99 6.71
N ALA A 70 19.33 18.15 6.95
CA ALA A 70 19.23 17.46 8.23
C ALA A 70 20.43 16.50 8.39
N ASP A 71 20.75 16.10 9.63
CA ASP A 71 21.93 15.25 9.91
C ASP A 71 21.93 13.96 9.07
N TYR A 72 20.80 13.27 8.97
CA TYR A 72 20.67 12.05 8.17
C TYR A 72 20.85 12.31 6.65
N GLU A 73 20.49 13.50 6.17
CA GLU A 73 20.71 13.89 4.77
C GLU A 73 22.19 14.19 4.51
N ALA A 74 22.87 14.83 5.46
CA ALA A 74 24.31 15.09 5.39
C ALA A 74 25.11 13.79 5.42
N GLU A 75 24.74 12.83 6.27
CA GLU A 75 25.32 11.48 6.29
C GLU A 75 25.10 10.76 4.96
N ASN A 76 23.89 10.84 4.41
CA ASN A 76 23.60 10.28 3.09
C ASN A 76 24.46 10.93 2.00
N LEU A 77 24.59 12.26 2.00
CA LEU A 77 25.44 12.97 1.04
C LEU A 77 26.89 12.50 1.14
N ALA A 78 27.45 12.39 2.34
CA ALA A 78 28.82 11.90 2.55
C ALA A 78 29.00 10.46 2.01
N ARG A 79 28.01 9.59 2.24
CA ARG A 79 28.02 8.23 1.68
C ARG A 79 27.98 8.23 0.15
N LEU A 80 27.12 9.07 -0.45
CA LEU A 80 26.99 9.20 -1.90
C LEU A 80 28.26 9.78 -2.54
N GLN A 81 28.90 10.76 -1.91
CA GLN A 81 30.20 11.30 -2.35
C GLN A 81 31.28 10.22 -2.40
N LYS A 82 31.34 9.37 -1.37
CA LYS A 82 32.28 8.23 -1.35
C LYS A 82 31.95 7.22 -2.46
N MET A 83 30.67 6.90 -2.63
CA MET A 83 30.18 5.92 -3.62
C MET A 83 30.41 6.39 -5.07
N PHE A 84 30.22 7.69 -5.33
CA PHE A 84 30.34 8.28 -6.67
C PHE A 84 31.59 9.16 -6.84
N SER A 85 32.66 8.90 -6.08
CA SER A 85 33.88 9.73 -6.08
C SER A 85 34.42 10.04 -7.48
N ARG A 86 34.47 9.05 -8.38
CA ARG A 86 34.96 9.22 -9.77
C ARG A 86 34.00 9.99 -10.69
N LYS A 87 32.73 10.10 -10.32
CA LYS A 87 31.69 10.79 -11.10
C LYS A 87 31.20 12.07 -10.42
N TRP A 88 31.80 12.45 -9.29
CA TRP A 88 31.32 13.55 -8.44
C TRP A 88 31.29 14.89 -9.17
N GLU A 89 32.28 15.15 -10.02
CA GLU A 89 32.31 16.37 -10.85
C GLU A 89 31.09 16.49 -11.76
N PHE A 90 30.62 15.39 -12.35
CA PHE A 90 29.40 15.40 -13.18
C PHE A 90 28.14 15.65 -12.35
N ILE A 91 28.05 15.05 -11.16
CA ILE A 91 26.94 15.28 -10.21
C ILE A 91 26.90 16.76 -9.80
N PHE A 92 28.06 17.33 -9.44
CA PHE A 92 28.19 18.72 -9.07
C PHE A 92 27.81 19.66 -10.22
N MET A 93 28.29 19.38 -11.45
CA MET A 93 27.95 20.15 -12.64
C MET A 93 26.44 20.13 -12.92
N GLN A 94 25.79 18.97 -12.78
CA GLN A 94 24.35 18.84 -12.95
C GLN A 94 23.57 19.61 -11.88
N ALA A 95 23.99 19.51 -10.62
CA ALA A 95 23.39 20.26 -9.51
C ALA A 95 23.53 21.78 -9.70
N GLU A 96 24.70 22.25 -10.15
CA GLU A 96 24.96 23.65 -10.43
C GLU A 96 24.07 24.17 -11.58
N ALA A 97 23.94 23.39 -12.66
CA ALA A 97 23.10 23.74 -13.80
C ALA A 97 21.62 23.87 -13.38
N GLN A 98 21.10 22.95 -12.56
CA GLN A 98 19.75 23.04 -12.02
C GLN A 98 19.59 24.26 -11.10
N ALA A 99 20.54 24.50 -10.18
CA ALA A 99 20.52 25.68 -9.30
C ALA A 99 20.50 27.01 -10.09
N LYS A 100 21.21 27.08 -11.23
CA LYS A 100 21.20 28.25 -12.13
C LYS A 100 19.83 28.47 -12.77
N VAL A 101 19.13 27.41 -13.16
CA VAL A 101 17.76 27.49 -13.69
C VAL A 101 16.79 27.93 -12.59
N ASP A 102 16.87 27.33 -11.40
CA ASP A 102 16.00 27.68 -10.28
C ASP A 102 16.19 29.14 -9.84
N LYS A 103 17.42 29.67 -9.93
CA LYS A 103 17.72 31.09 -9.65
C LYS A 103 16.99 32.09 -10.56
N LYS A 104 16.57 31.68 -11.76
CA LYS A 104 15.83 32.52 -12.71
C LYS A 104 14.33 32.61 -12.39
N ARG A 105 13.80 31.69 -11.60
CA ARG A 105 12.39 31.69 -11.17
C ARG A 105 12.12 32.75 -10.12
N ASP A 106 10.86 33.17 -10.01
CA ASP A 106 10.39 34.00 -8.91
C ASP A 106 10.65 33.32 -7.54
N LYS A 107 10.79 34.15 -6.50
CA LYS A 107 11.06 33.70 -5.13
C LYS A 107 9.94 32.83 -4.58
N LEU A 108 8.66 33.15 -4.83
CA LEU A 108 7.54 32.37 -4.30
C LEU A 108 7.43 31.03 -5.04
N GLU A 109 7.49 31.04 -6.37
CA GLU A 109 7.50 29.86 -7.21
C GLU A 109 8.62 28.90 -6.81
N ARG A 110 9.86 29.41 -6.65
CA ARG A 110 11.00 28.61 -6.22
C ARG A 110 10.78 27.97 -4.86
N LYS A 111 10.22 28.70 -3.89
CA LYS A 111 9.90 28.13 -2.56
C LYS A 111 8.91 26.97 -2.67
N VAL A 112 7.93 27.07 -3.58
CA VAL A 112 6.96 26.00 -3.83
C VAL A 112 7.64 24.78 -4.43
N LEU A 113 8.41 24.98 -5.50
CA LEU A 113 9.10 23.90 -6.19
C LEU A 113 10.13 23.19 -5.30
N ASP A 114 10.93 23.94 -4.53
CA ASP A 114 11.88 23.38 -3.57
C ASP A 114 11.17 22.44 -2.57
N SER A 115 10.00 22.85 -2.07
CA SER A 115 9.25 22.07 -1.08
C SER A 115 8.58 20.83 -1.69
N GLN A 116 8.14 20.90 -2.94
CA GLN A 116 7.55 19.78 -3.66
C GLN A 116 8.61 18.71 -3.98
N GLU A 117 9.80 19.14 -4.41
CA GLU A 117 10.95 18.26 -4.62
C GLU A 117 11.44 17.65 -3.29
N ARG A 118 11.47 18.43 -2.19
CA ARG A 118 11.73 17.89 -0.84
C ARG A 118 10.76 16.78 -0.48
N ALA A 119 9.46 17.03 -0.60
CA ALA A 119 8.44 16.05 -0.27
C ALA A 119 8.50 14.79 -1.14
N PHE A 120 8.93 14.91 -2.40
CA PHE A 120 9.22 13.75 -3.25
C PHE A 120 10.34 12.89 -2.64
N TRP A 121 11.43 13.51 -2.18
CA TRP A 121 12.52 12.79 -1.55
C TRP A 121 12.16 12.25 -0.16
N ASP A 122 11.30 12.93 0.61
CA ASP A 122 10.82 12.41 1.89
C ASP A 122 10.03 11.09 1.74
N VAL A 123 9.41 10.84 0.57
CA VAL A 123 8.79 9.54 0.26
C VAL A 123 9.83 8.48 -0.09
N HIS A 124 10.81 8.82 -0.93
CA HIS A 124 11.73 7.83 -1.53
C HIS A 124 13.01 7.61 -0.73
N ARG A 125 13.33 8.52 0.19
CA ARG A 125 14.47 8.51 1.12
C ARG A 125 13.98 9.00 2.49
N PRO A 126 13.04 8.27 3.12
CA PRO A 126 12.37 8.73 4.32
C PRO A 126 13.33 8.90 5.49
N VAL A 127 12.93 9.75 6.44
CA VAL A 127 13.63 9.93 7.72
C VAL A 127 13.85 8.55 8.38
N PRO A 128 15.05 8.26 8.92
CA PRO A 128 15.30 6.98 9.60
C PRO A 128 14.25 6.69 10.67
N GLY A 129 13.70 5.47 10.65
CA GLY A 129 12.62 5.02 11.55
C GLY A 129 11.20 5.25 11.00
N CYS A 130 11.03 6.03 9.92
CA CYS A 130 9.76 6.10 9.21
C CYS A 130 9.55 4.88 8.30
N VAL A 131 8.28 4.50 8.11
CA VAL A 131 7.89 3.45 7.18
C VAL A 131 8.17 3.90 5.74
N ASN A 132 8.89 3.08 4.99
CA ASN A 132 9.13 3.32 3.58
C ASN A 132 7.94 2.82 2.74
N THR A 133 7.09 3.74 2.31
CA THR A 133 5.89 3.42 1.52
C THR A 133 6.18 2.97 0.09
N THR A 134 7.43 3.08 -0.37
CA THR A 134 7.86 2.61 -1.70
C THR A 134 8.23 1.12 -1.71
N GLU A 135 8.33 0.48 -0.54
CA GLU A 135 8.63 -0.94 -0.46
C GLU A 135 7.47 -1.79 -0.97
N ILE A 136 7.79 -2.70 -1.90
CA ILE A 136 6.83 -3.61 -2.51
C ILE A 136 7.07 -5.02 -1.95
N ASP A 137 5.98 -5.67 -1.52
CA ASP A 137 6.02 -7.09 -1.12
C ASP A 137 6.66 -7.96 -2.21
N ILE A 138 7.55 -8.87 -1.81
CA ILE A 138 8.33 -9.72 -2.73
C ILE A 138 7.43 -10.55 -3.66
N LYS A 139 6.27 -11.05 -3.18
CA LYS A 139 5.35 -11.80 -4.02
C LYS A 139 4.65 -10.90 -5.02
N LYS A 140 4.41 -9.63 -4.69
CA LYS A 140 3.90 -8.63 -5.64
C LYS A 140 4.95 -8.28 -6.69
N ALA A 141 6.20 -8.01 -6.29
CA ALA A 141 7.31 -7.74 -7.20
C ALA A 141 7.54 -8.91 -8.18
N CYS A 142 7.58 -10.14 -7.69
CA CYS A 142 7.71 -11.33 -8.55
C CYS A 142 6.52 -11.51 -9.51
N ARG A 143 5.30 -11.14 -9.12
CA ARG A 143 4.13 -11.23 -10.00
C ARG A 143 4.16 -10.20 -11.12
N MET A 144 4.64 -8.99 -10.83
CA MET A 144 4.80 -7.92 -11.84
C MET A 144 5.87 -8.28 -12.88
N ASN A 145 6.92 -9.00 -12.46
CA ASN A 145 8.00 -9.44 -13.34
C ASN A 145 7.74 -10.77 -14.05
N LYS A 146 6.61 -11.45 -13.78
CA LYS A 146 6.22 -12.63 -14.56
C LYS A 146 5.65 -12.15 -15.89
N PRO A 147 6.10 -12.69 -17.05
CA PRO A 147 5.40 -12.46 -18.31
C PRO A 147 3.94 -12.87 -18.09
N ILE A 148 3.00 -12.01 -18.49
CA ILE A 148 1.56 -12.14 -18.26
C ILE A 148 1.08 -13.47 -18.85
N LYS A 149 1.17 -14.53 -18.04
CA LYS A 149 0.59 -15.84 -18.29
C LYS A 149 -0.34 -16.05 -17.11
N SER A 150 -1.63 -15.94 -17.37
CA SER A 150 -2.73 -16.19 -16.43
C SER A 150 -3.02 -15.12 -15.35
N ALA A 151 -3.74 -14.08 -15.75
CA ALA A 151 -4.64 -13.35 -14.85
C ALA A 151 -6.05 -13.30 -15.46
N LYS A 152 -6.64 -14.47 -15.74
CA LYS A 152 -8.05 -14.58 -16.23
C LYS A 152 -9.08 -14.56 -15.09
N HIS A 153 -8.75 -14.08 -13.89
CA HIS A 153 -9.72 -14.09 -12.79
C HIS A 153 -9.58 -12.88 -11.84
N MET A 154 -9.89 -11.70 -12.34
CA MET A 154 -10.54 -10.64 -11.55
C MET A 154 -10.99 -9.53 -12.50
N GLN A 155 -12.25 -9.58 -12.92
CA GLN A 155 -12.97 -8.42 -13.42
C GLN A 155 -14.39 -8.47 -12.85
N CYS A 156 -14.53 -7.93 -11.64
CA CYS A 156 -15.74 -7.22 -11.25
C CYS A 156 -15.38 -5.73 -11.28
N ALA A 157 -15.69 -5.04 -12.37
CA ALA A 157 -15.68 -3.57 -12.42
C ALA A 157 -16.61 -3.06 -13.54
N VAL A 158 -17.69 -2.41 -13.08
CA VAL A 158 -18.38 -1.17 -13.52
C VAL A 158 -18.24 -0.73 -15.01
N PRO A 159 -19.33 -0.26 -15.65
CA PRO A 159 -19.30 0.12 -17.06
C PRO A 159 -18.58 1.47 -17.27
N GLY A 160 -17.53 1.46 -18.09
CA GLY A 160 -16.87 2.67 -18.59
C GLY A 160 -15.34 2.63 -18.53
N GLY A 161 -14.69 1.87 -19.42
CA GLY A 161 -13.23 1.94 -19.58
C GLY A 161 -12.62 0.70 -20.25
N ARG A 162 -12.32 0.82 -21.55
CA ARG A 162 -11.53 -0.09 -22.43
C ARG A 162 -11.56 -1.60 -22.11
N ILE A 163 -12.42 -2.31 -22.82
CA ILE A 163 -12.42 -3.77 -22.92
C ILE A 163 -11.36 -4.15 -23.98
N SER A 164 -10.20 -4.60 -23.54
CA SER A 164 -9.34 -5.43 -24.38
C SER A 164 -8.90 -6.62 -23.53
N PRO A 165 -9.31 -7.85 -23.88
CA PRO A 165 -8.72 -9.03 -23.26
C PRO A 165 -7.26 -9.06 -23.72
N SER A 166 -6.29 -8.93 -22.81
CA SER A 166 -4.90 -9.17 -23.19
C SER A 166 -4.75 -10.69 -23.44
N VAL A 167 -4.84 -11.07 -24.71
CA VAL A 167 -4.49 -12.41 -25.18
C VAL A 167 -3.02 -12.64 -24.86
N SER A 168 -2.70 -13.77 -24.23
CA SER A 168 -1.30 -14.09 -23.92
C SER A 168 -0.56 -14.46 -25.22
N GLU A 169 0.76 -14.24 -25.31
CA GLU A 169 1.54 -14.66 -26.51
C GLU A 169 1.43 -16.17 -26.80
N GLY A 170 1.09 -16.99 -25.80
CA GLY A 170 0.77 -18.40 -25.98
C GLY A 170 -0.55 -18.65 -26.73
N ASP A 171 -1.53 -17.76 -26.59
CA ASP A 171 -2.82 -17.84 -27.30
C ASP A 171 -2.66 -17.48 -28.79
N LEU A 172 -1.62 -16.72 -29.15
CA LEU A 172 -1.29 -16.40 -30.55
C LEU A 172 -0.62 -17.59 -31.27
N ASN A 173 0.08 -18.46 -30.53
CA ASN A 173 0.83 -19.58 -31.10
C ASN A 173 -0.02 -20.85 -31.32
N ALA A 174 -1.19 -20.97 -30.69
CA ALA A 174 -2.14 -22.08 -30.91
C ALA A 174 -3.61 -21.68 -30.58
N PRO A 175 -4.20 -20.71 -31.31
CA PRO A 175 -5.51 -20.14 -30.97
C PRO A 175 -6.64 -21.19 -30.98
N LEU A 176 -6.53 -22.22 -31.83
CA LEU A 176 -7.52 -23.29 -31.90
C LEU A 176 -7.54 -24.16 -30.63
N GLU A 177 -6.38 -24.49 -30.06
CA GLU A 177 -6.29 -25.31 -28.84
C GLU A 177 -6.74 -24.51 -27.61
N ALA A 178 -6.42 -23.23 -27.55
CA ALA A 178 -6.94 -22.33 -26.53
C ALA A 178 -8.48 -22.26 -26.54
N LEU A 179 -9.08 -22.14 -27.73
CA LEU A 179 -10.54 -22.14 -27.90
C LEU A 179 -11.18 -23.47 -27.49
N LYS A 180 -10.56 -24.61 -27.85
CA LYS A 180 -11.05 -25.94 -27.41
C LYS A 180 -11.05 -26.07 -25.89
N GLN A 181 -9.97 -25.67 -25.22
CA GLN A 181 -9.88 -25.67 -23.76
C GLN A 181 -10.92 -24.74 -23.12
N GLU A 182 -11.16 -23.58 -23.72
CA GLU A 182 -12.18 -22.65 -23.24
C GLU A 182 -13.59 -23.23 -23.39
N ILE A 183 -13.91 -23.87 -24.52
CA ILE A 183 -15.19 -24.56 -24.73
C ILE A 183 -15.39 -25.67 -23.69
N GLU A 184 -14.38 -26.51 -23.45
CA GLU A 184 -14.44 -27.58 -22.44
C GLU A 184 -14.65 -27.02 -21.02
N LYS A 185 -13.95 -25.93 -20.68
CA LYS A 185 -14.13 -25.22 -19.41
C LYS A 185 -15.54 -24.64 -19.28
N LEU A 186 -16.12 -24.10 -20.34
CA LEU A 186 -17.48 -23.56 -20.31
C LEU A 186 -18.53 -24.67 -20.19
N LYS A 187 -18.36 -25.79 -20.91
CA LYS A 187 -19.22 -26.98 -20.79
C LYS A 187 -19.22 -27.51 -19.36
N SER A 188 -18.04 -27.72 -18.77
CA SER A 188 -17.94 -28.18 -17.37
C SER A 188 -18.53 -27.19 -16.35
N ARG A 189 -18.54 -25.88 -16.64
CA ARG A 189 -19.24 -24.89 -15.80
C ARG A 189 -20.76 -24.97 -15.95
N LEU A 190 -21.27 -25.27 -17.14
CA LEU A 190 -22.71 -25.41 -17.38
C LEU A 190 -23.28 -26.65 -16.69
N ASP A 191 -22.50 -27.73 -16.63
CA ASP A 191 -22.89 -28.98 -15.96
C ASP A 191 -22.98 -28.84 -14.42
N ARG A 192 -22.42 -27.77 -13.85
CA ARG A 192 -22.52 -27.51 -12.40
C ARG A 192 -23.96 -27.12 -12.05
N ARG A 193 -24.57 -27.91 -11.17
CA ARG A 193 -25.86 -27.57 -10.56
C ARG A 193 -25.70 -26.31 -9.71
N ASN A 194 -26.52 -25.30 -10.01
CA ASN A 194 -26.55 -24.06 -9.26
C ASN A 194 -27.79 -24.02 -8.36
N VAL A 195 -27.66 -23.37 -7.20
CA VAL A 195 -28.76 -23.10 -6.28
C VAL A 195 -29.19 -21.65 -6.46
N LYS A 196 -30.49 -21.36 -6.32
CA LYS A 196 -31.00 -19.97 -6.38
C LYS A 196 -30.34 -19.14 -5.28
N ILE A 197 -29.94 -17.91 -5.60
CA ILE A 197 -29.28 -17.01 -4.64
C ILE A 197 -30.14 -16.77 -3.40
N SER A 198 -31.47 -16.66 -3.55
CA SER A 198 -32.39 -16.53 -2.41
C SER A 198 -32.25 -17.69 -1.44
N LYS A 199 -32.14 -18.92 -1.95
CA LYS A 199 -32.02 -20.11 -1.10
C LYS A 199 -30.66 -20.22 -0.43
N VAL A 200 -29.61 -19.82 -1.13
CA VAL A 200 -28.26 -19.71 -0.56
C VAL A 200 -28.23 -18.67 0.56
N SER A 201 -28.80 -17.48 0.33
CA SER A 201 -28.88 -16.42 1.34
C SER A 201 -29.68 -16.85 2.58
N GLU A 202 -30.85 -17.47 2.39
CA GLU A 202 -31.62 -18.05 3.50
C GLU A 202 -30.79 -19.05 4.32
N SER A 203 -30.05 -19.93 3.65
CA SER A 203 -29.20 -20.91 4.33
C SER A 203 -28.08 -20.25 5.14
N TYR A 204 -27.45 -19.20 4.62
CA TYR A 204 -26.41 -18.47 5.36
C TYR A 204 -26.97 -17.68 6.55
N LEU A 205 -28.12 -17.04 6.39
CA LEU A 205 -28.80 -16.35 7.49
C LEU A 205 -29.21 -17.33 8.58
N SER A 206 -29.82 -18.44 8.20
CA SER A 206 -30.22 -19.50 9.15
C SER A 206 -29.02 -20.07 9.91
N TYR A 207 -27.90 -20.33 9.21
CA TYR A 207 -26.67 -20.76 9.86
C TYR A 207 -26.12 -19.69 10.82
N PHE A 208 -26.09 -18.42 10.41
CA PHE A 208 -25.66 -17.33 11.27
C PHE A 208 -26.53 -17.23 12.53
N GLU A 209 -27.86 -17.23 12.38
CA GLU A 209 -28.80 -17.15 13.50
C GLU A 209 -28.66 -18.31 14.47
N GLN A 210 -28.36 -19.51 13.96
CA GLN A 210 -28.13 -20.71 14.76
C GLN A 210 -26.84 -20.63 15.60
N TYR A 211 -25.78 -19.99 15.09
CA TYR A 211 -24.47 -19.92 15.73
C TYR A 211 -24.14 -18.60 16.43
N GLN A 212 -24.93 -17.53 16.26
CA GLN A 212 -24.64 -16.21 16.84
C GLN A 212 -24.51 -16.21 18.37
N GLU A 213 -25.26 -17.08 19.08
CA GLU A 213 -25.14 -17.28 20.54
C GLU A 213 -23.74 -17.80 20.93
N TYR A 214 -23.07 -18.49 20.01
CA TYR A 214 -21.78 -19.16 20.22
C TYR A 214 -20.57 -18.33 19.79
N ASP A 215 -20.80 -17.17 19.15
CA ASP A 215 -19.76 -16.25 18.72
C ASP A 215 -19.39 -15.28 19.85
N PRO A 216 -18.16 -15.34 20.41
CA PRO A 216 -17.73 -14.46 21.50
C PRO A 216 -17.64 -12.96 21.14
N PHE A 217 -17.63 -12.60 19.85
CA PHE A 217 -17.65 -11.21 19.39
C PHE A 217 -19.05 -10.61 19.36
N ILE A 218 -20.09 -11.45 19.25
CA ILE A 218 -21.50 -11.02 19.18
C ILE A 218 -22.15 -11.20 20.55
N SER A 219 -22.00 -12.38 21.14
CA SER A 219 -22.59 -12.75 22.43
C SER A 219 -21.51 -12.88 23.48
N THR A 220 -21.66 -12.22 24.63
CA THR A 220 -20.69 -12.32 25.72
C THR A 220 -20.72 -13.74 26.31
N PRO A 221 -19.60 -14.47 26.32
CA PRO A 221 -19.56 -15.82 26.89
C PRO A 221 -19.69 -15.78 28.41
N GLU A 222 -20.21 -16.88 28.96
CA GLU A 222 -20.26 -17.14 30.40
C GLU A 222 -19.60 -18.51 30.68
N PRO A 223 -18.52 -18.59 31.50
CA PRO A 223 -17.76 -17.51 32.13
C PRO A 223 -17.19 -16.47 31.15
N SER A 224 -16.77 -15.31 31.67
CA SER A 224 -16.31 -14.15 30.87
C SER A 224 -15.21 -14.51 29.86
N ASN A 225 -15.10 -13.71 28.80
CA ASN A 225 -14.09 -13.90 27.77
C ASN A 225 -12.68 -13.82 28.39
N PRO A 226 -11.84 -14.87 28.26
CA PRO A 226 -10.50 -14.89 28.84
C PRO A 226 -9.60 -13.74 28.39
N TRP A 227 -9.79 -13.23 27.17
CA TRP A 227 -9.02 -12.12 26.62
C TRP A 227 -9.40 -10.74 27.18
N ILE A 228 -10.49 -10.66 27.94
CA ILE A 228 -10.99 -9.42 28.56
C ILE A 228 -10.82 -9.48 30.09
N SER A 229 -11.06 -10.65 30.68
CA SER A 229 -11.07 -10.84 32.14
C SER A 229 -9.75 -11.37 32.71
N ASP A 230 -8.80 -11.73 31.85
CA ASP A 230 -7.55 -12.41 32.23
C ASP A 230 -7.78 -13.69 33.07
N SER A 231 -8.97 -14.28 32.98
CA SER A 231 -9.32 -15.56 33.61
C SER A 231 -9.46 -16.67 32.58
N THR A 232 -8.87 -17.83 32.85
CA THR A 232 -8.95 -19.01 31.99
C THR A 232 -10.18 -19.87 32.26
N ASP A 233 -11.08 -19.47 33.16
CA ASP A 233 -12.22 -20.29 33.62
C ASP A 233 -13.11 -20.77 32.47
N PHE A 234 -13.39 -19.90 31.49
CA PHE A 234 -14.17 -20.26 30.31
C PHE A 234 -13.53 -21.40 29.50
N TRP A 235 -12.20 -21.37 29.33
CA TRP A 235 -11.47 -22.43 28.62
C TRP A 235 -11.45 -23.74 29.39
N GLU A 236 -11.30 -23.68 30.71
CA GLU A 236 -11.34 -24.88 31.56
C GLU A 236 -12.72 -25.53 31.55
N LEU A 237 -13.80 -24.73 31.58
CA LEU A 237 -15.16 -25.22 31.44
C LEU A 237 -15.41 -25.93 30.10
N GLU A 238 -14.92 -25.37 28.99
CA GLU A 238 -15.05 -25.98 27.66
C GLU A 238 -14.22 -27.28 27.51
N LYS A 239 -13.15 -27.47 28.30
CA LYS A 239 -12.37 -28.73 28.32
C LYS A 239 -13.02 -29.84 29.14
N GLN A 240 -13.93 -29.51 30.06
CA GLN A 240 -14.53 -30.48 30.97
C GLN A 240 -15.37 -31.53 30.21
N THR A 241 -15.18 -32.80 30.55
CA THR A 241 -15.84 -33.95 29.89
C THR A 241 -16.90 -34.63 30.76
N LYS A 242 -16.93 -34.33 32.07
CA LYS A 242 -17.86 -34.93 33.03
C LYS A 242 -19.14 -34.10 33.18
N ASP A 243 -19.00 -32.81 33.47
CA ASP A 243 -20.12 -31.87 33.63
C ASP A 243 -20.19 -30.94 32.42
N ILE A 244 -20.76 -31.44 31.32
CA ILE A 244 -20.78 -30.73 30.05
C ILE A 244 -21.87 -29.64 30.08
N PRO A 245 -21.54 -28.36 29.78
CA PRO A 245 -22.52 -27.29 29.77
C PRO A 245 -23.66 -27.53 28.77
N ALA A 246 -24.89 -27.22 29.17
CA ALA A 246 -26.08 -27.38 28.33
C ALA A 246 -25.97 -26.60 27.01
N ARG A 247 -25.32 -25.43 27.02
CA ARG A 247 -25.00 -24.65 25.82
C ARG A 247 -24.18 -25.47 24.81
N ARG A 248 -23.12 -26.14 25.27
CA ARG A 248 -22.29 -27.00 24.41
C ARG A 248 -23.08 -28.19 23.86
N VAL A 249 -23.94 -28.79 24.67
CA VAL A 249 -24.80 -29.90 24.23
C VAL A 249 -25.83 -29.44 23.20
N ARG A 250 -26.47 -28.28 23.37
CA ARG A 250 -27.40 -27.70 22.38
C ARG A 250 -26.75 -27.53 21.01
N ARG A 251 -25.46 -27.17 20.97
CA ARG A 251 -24.69 -27.04 19.73
C ARG A 251 -24.54 -28.36 18.97
N TRP A 252 -24.51 -29.50 19.65
CA TRP A 252 -24.39 -30.81 18.98
C TRP A 252 -25.63 -31.15 18.16
N ALA A 253 -26.79 -30.58 18.48
CA ALA A 253 -28.03 -30.80 17.73
C ALA A 253 -28.10 -30.03 16.40
N PHE A 254 -27.05 -29.26 16.04
CA PHE A 254 -27.05 -28.43 14.85
C PHE A 254 -26.73 -29.19 13.55
N SER A 255 -26.20 -30.41 13.64
CA SER A 255 -25.87 -31.26 12.49
C SER A 255 -25.94 -32.74 12.82
#